data_AF-I0HBJ4-F1
#
_entry.id   AF-I0HBJ4-F1
#
_cell.length_a   1.000
_cell.length_b   1.000
_cell.length_c   1.000
_cell.angle_alpha   90.00
_cell.angle_beta   90.00
_cell.angle_gamma   90.00
#
_symmetry.space_group_name_H-M   'P 1'
#
loop_
_entity.id
_entity.type
_entity.pdbx_description
1 polymer ?
#
loop_
_entity_poly.entity_id
_entity_poly.type
_entity_poly.pdbx_seq_one_letter_code
_entity_poly.pdbx_strand_id
1 'polypeptide(L)'
;MTAPWEQWLQISNSPEFTMTERTLSVWHRHQIELTKLNTAWSTVAVRQYNGIISGIGGSVRTASGYIRDFRIDVPGTYPYDGPRAYAVGWNPGSMHTYEGSELCLWRPGQWSPRHTLAYAVGKAFTWIHKHDVYIFTNLWPGKGQAH
;
A
#
# COMPACT_ATOMS: atom_id res chain seq x y z
N MET A 1 -19.38 -10.86 13.98
CA MET A 1 -18.54 -9.65 13.79
C MET A 1 -17.43 -10.05 12.85
N THR A 2 -17.38 -9.50 11.65
CA THR A 2 -16.26 -9.69 10.73
C THR A 2 -15.03 -9.00 11.30
N ALA A 3 -13.86 -9.60 11.17
CA ALA A 3 -12.64 -8.97 11.65
C ALA A 3 -12.40 -7.67 10.85
N PRO A 4 -11.90 -6.58 11.45
CA PRO A 4 -11.67 -5.32 10.73
C PRO A 4 -10.85 -5.46 9.44
N TRP A 5 -10.00 -6.49 9.35
CA TRP A 5 -9.22 -6.81 8.15
C TRP A 5 -9.99 -7.54 7.05
N GLU A 6 -11.13 -8.17 7.34
CA GLU A 6 -12.00 -8.79 6.33
C GLU A 6 -12.74 -7.73 5.50
N GLN A 7 -13.03 -6.56 6.10
CA GLN A 7 -13.57 -5.40 5.38
C GLN A 7 -12.56 -4.88 4.35
N TRP A 8 -11.26 -5.01 4.62
CA TRP A 8 -10.16 -4.63 3.73
C TRP A 8 -9.84 -5.67 2.64
N LEU A 9 -10.46 -6.85 2.66
CA LEU A 9 -10.35 -7.83 1.56
C LEU A 9 -11.33 -7.56 0.42
N GLN A 10 -12.36 -6.72 0.63
CA GLN A 10 -13.36 -6.37 -0.39
C GLN A 10 -13.00 -5.13 -1.24
N ILE A 11 -11.84 -4.50 -1.00
CA ILE A 11 -11.54 -3.17 -1.57
C ILE A 11 -11.02 -3.22 -3.02
N SER A 12 -10.79 -4.40 -3.61
CA SER A 12 -10.23 -4.51 -4.96
C SER A 12 -11.12 -3.91 -6.06
N ASN A 13 -12.40 -3.63 -5.76
CA ASN A 13 -13.37 -3.10 -6.72
C ASN A 13 -13.67 -1.61 -6.52
N SER A 14 -12.99 -0.92 -5.59
CA SER A 14 -13.19 0.51 -5.39
C SER A 14 -12.65 1.30 -6.58
N PRO A 15 -13.38 2.31 -7.11
CA PRO A 15 -12.90 3.12 -8.23
C PRO A 15 -11.59 3.84 -7.93
N GLU A 16 -11.30 4.15 -6.68
CA GLU A 16 -10.04 4.77 -6.23
C GLU A 16 -8.85 3.82 -6.39
N PHE A 17 -9.07 2.51 -6.41
CA PHE A 17 -8.02 1.49 -6.39
C PHE A 17 -7.66 0.97 -7.78
N THR A 18 -8.47 1.34 -8.77
CA THR A 18 -8.24 1.02 -10.18
C THR A 18 -8.13 2.30 -11.00
N MET A 19 -7.17 2.33 -11.91
CA MET A 19 -7.05 3.34 -12.95
C MET A 19 -8.00 2.96 -14.09
N THR A 20 -9.12 3.67 -14.18
CA THR A 20 -10.13 3.51 -15.24
C THR A 20 -10.12 4.70 -16.19
N GLU A 21 -9.56 5.82 -15.76
CA GLU A 21 -9.43 7.05 -16.49
C GLU A 21 -8.38 6.93 -17.59
N ARG A 22 -8.64 7.58 -18.72
CA ARG A 22 -7.64 7.69 -19.79
C ARG A 22 -6.50 8.59 -19.33
N THR A 23 -5.29 8.03 -19.33
CA THR A 23 -4.07 8.76 -19.00
C THR A 23 -3.44 9.29 -20.29
N LEU A 24 -3.15 10.60 -20.32
CA LEU A 24 -2.63 11.28 -21.53
C LEU A 24 -1.12 11.52 -21.44
N SER A 25 -0.59 11.53 -20.21
CA SER A 25 0.81 11.73 -19.90
C SER A 25 1.08 11.22 -18.48
N VAL A 26 2.36 11.09 -18.11
CA VAL A 26 2.78 10.77 -16.74
C VAL A 26 2.24 11.81 -15.75
N TRP A 27 2.31 13.08 -16.12
CA TRP A 27 1.73 14.18 -15.33
C TRP A 27 0.23 14.04 -15.11
N HIS A 28 -0.53 13.77 -16.16
CA HIS A 28 -1.98 13.56 -16.05
C HIS A 28 -2.29 12.35 -15.17
N ARG A 29 -1.48 11.28 -15.27
CA ARG A 29 -1.59 10.12 -14.38
C ARG A 29 -1.43 10.53 -12.91
N HIS A 30 -0.38 11.27 -12.55
CA HIS A 30 -0.15 11.68 -11.16
C HIS A 30 -1.23 12.63 -10.61
N GLN A 31 -1.86 13.46 -11.45
CA GLN A 31 -3.01 14.27 -11.04
C GLN A 31 -4.21 13.39 -10.65
N ILE A 32 -4.53 12.38 -11.46
CA ILE A 32 -5.60 11.43 -11.15
C ILE A 32 -5.27 10.65 -9.87
N GLU A 33 -4.02 10.19 -9.72
CA GLU A 33 -3.57 9.51 -8.51
C GLU A 33 -3.75 10.36 -7.25
N LEU A 34 -3.41 11.65 -7.32
CA LEU A 34 -3.57 12.56 -6.20
C LEU A 34 -5.05 12.70 -5.80
N THR A 35 -5.95 12.84 -6.77
CA THR A 35 -7.40 12.86 -6.51
C THR A 35 -7.85 11.57 -5.83
N LYS A 36 -7.50 10.40 -6.39
CA LYS A 36 -7.89 9.09 -5.82
C LYS A 36 -7.31 8.87 -4.43
N LEU A 37 -6.05 9.27 -4.19
CA LEU A 37 -5.43 9.23 -2.87
C LEU A 37 -6.19 10.08 -1.87
N ASN A 38 -6.50 11.34 -2.20
CA ASN A 38 -7.22 12.24 -1.30
C ASN A 38 -8.66 11.78 -1.03
N THR A 39 -9.31 11.12 -2.00
CA THR A 39 -10.63 10.52 -1.82
C THR A 39 -10.59 9.32 -0.89
N ALA A 40 -9.61 8.42 -1.06
CA ALA A 40 -9.54 7.18 -0.29
C ALA A 40 -8.86 7.34 1.08
N TRP A 41 -7.93 8.28 1.22
CA TRP A 41 -7.00 8.36 2.35
C TRP A 41 -6.77 9.80 2.77
N SER A 42 -7.49 10.25 3.80
CA SER A 42 -7.31 11.60 4.38
C SER A 42 -6.14 11.71 5.35
N THR A 43 -5.51 10.59 5.71
CA THR A 43 -4.50 10.51 6.79
C THR A 43 -3.08 10.30 6.27
N VAL A 44 -2.87 10.19 4.96
CA VAL A 44 -1.54 10.00 4.38
C VAL A 44 -0.93 11.34 3.96
N ALA A 45 0.38 11.46 4.15
CA ALA A 45 1.17 12.56 3.61
C ALA A 45 1.67 12.19 2.21
N VAL A 46 1.55 13.10 1.25
CA VAL A 46 2.02 12.88 -0.12
C VAL A 46 3.19 13.81 -0.42
N ARG A 47 4.34 13.24 -0.80
CA ARG A 47 5.51 13.99 -1.28
C ARG A 47 5.44 14.11 -2.79
N GLN A 48 5.49 15.35 -3.28
CA GLN A 48 5.45 15.65 -4.72
C GLN A 48 6.61 16.55 -5.10
N TYR A 49 7.11 16.39 -6.32
CA TYR A 49 8.05 17.31 -6.95
C TYR A 49 7.57 17.60 -8.36
N ASN A 50 7.31 18.88 -8.66
CA ASN A 50 6.67 19.29 -9.91
C ASN A 50 5.49 18.36 -10.22
N GLY A 51 4.49 18.28 -9.32
CA GLY A 51 3.29 17.45 -9.40
C GLY A 51 3.44 15.96 -9.74
N ILE A 52 4.65 15.43 -9.73
CA ILE A 52 4.94 14.00 -9.74
C ILE A 52 5.03 13.53 -8.31
N ILE A 53 4.22 12.53 -7.96
CA ILE A 53 4.24 11.90 -6.64
C ILE A 53 5.49 11.02 -6.57
N SER A 54 6.37 11.32 -5.61
CA SER A 54 7.62 10.59 -5.38
C SER A 54 7.62 9.79 -4.08
N GLY A 55 6.62 9.99 -3.23
CA GLY A 55 6.47 9.21 -2.02
C GLY A 55 5.18 9.47 -1.28
N ILE A 56 4.78 8.52 -0.45
CA ILE A 56 3.60 8.60 0.41
C ILE A 56 4.02 8.12 1.80
N GLY A 57 3.69 8.85 2.85
CA GLY A 57 3.91 8.47 4.23
C GLY A 57 2.59 8.30 4.96
N GLY A 58 2.53 7.40 5.91
CA GLY A 58 1.34 7.25 6.76
C GLY A 58 1.62 6.42 8.01
N SER A 59 0.60 6.33 8.85
CA SER A 59 0.64 5.59 10.10
C SER A 59 -0.61 4.75 10.24
N VAL A 60 -0.46 3.52 10.72
CA VAL A 60 -1.56 2.59 10.96
C VAL A 60 -1.62 2.29 12.44
N ARG A 61 -2.80 2.49 13.06
CA ARG A 61 -3.06 1.94 14.40
C ARG A 61 -3.55 0.50 14.24
N THR A 62 -2.80 -0.45 14.78
CA THR A 62 -3.10 -1.87 14.69
C THR A 62 -4.13 -2.31 15.75
N ALA A 63 -4.63 -3.55 15.64
CA ALA A 63 -5.65 -4.07 16.57
C ALA A 63 -5.10 -4.24 17.99
N SER A 64 -3.80 -4.50 18.11
CA SER A 64 -3.08 -4.53 19.39
C SER A 64 -2.78 -3.15 19.98
N GLY A 65 -3.11 -2.07 19.28
CA GLY A 65 -2.92 -0.69 19.75
C GLY A 65 -1.57 -0.07 19.39
N TYR A 66 -0.66 -0.78 18.71
CA TYR A 66 0.57 -0.18 18.21
C TYR A 66 0.30 0.80 17.06
N ILE A 67 1.12 1.84 16.96
CA ILE A 67 1.19 2.70 15.78
C ILE A 67 2.38 2.25 14.95
N ARG A 68 2.13 1.97 13.67
CA ARG A 68 3.14 1.50 12.72
C ARG A 68 3.22 2.47 11.55
N ASP A 69 4.32 3.20 11.49
CA ASP A 69 4.59 4.13 10.41
C ASP A 69 5.12 3.39 9.18
N PHE A 70 4.73 3.86 8.01
CA PHE A 70 5.20 3.33 6.75
C PHE A 70 5.48 4.46 5.76
N ARG A 71 6.34 4.15 4.80
CA ARG A 71 6.54 4.97 3.60
C ARG A 71 6.36 4.12 2.37
N ILE A 72 5.89 4.74 1.29
CA ILE A 72 5.80 4.16 -0.04
C ILE A 72 6.64 5.03 -0.94
N ASP A 73 7.66 4.44 -1.57
CA ASP A 73 8.47 5.10 -2.59
C ASP A 73 7.85 4.82 -3.96
N VAL A 74 7.62 5.88 -4.73
CA VAL A 74 7.08 5.80 -6.08
C VAL A 74 8.23 5.92 -7.08
N PRO A 75 8.48 4.89 -7.92
CA PRO A 75 9.62 4.89 -8.82
C PRO A 75 9.43 5.88 -9.97
N GLY A 76 10.54 6.37 -10.55
CA GLY A 76 10.48 7.27 -11.72
C GLY A 76 9.88 6.61 -12.98
N THR A 77 9.82 5.27 -13.02
CA THR A 77 9.22 4.44 -14.07
C THR A 77 7.73 4.15 -13.82
N TYR A 78 7.13 4.71 -12.77
CA TYR A 78 5.69 4.60 -12.52
C TYR A 78 4.87 5.08 -13.74
N PRO A 79 3.79 4.38 -14.14
CA PRO A 79 3.13 3.26 -13.46
C PRO A 79 3.58 1.86 -13.91
N TYR A 80 4.61 1.75 -14.75
CA TYR A 80 5.06 0.47 -15.30
C TYR A 80 5.73 -0.39 -14.23
N ASP A 81 6.52 0.24 -13.36
CA ASP A 81 6.99 -0.37 -12.12
C ASP A 81 6.11 0.02 -10.94
N GLY A 82 5.87 -0.96 -10.06
CA GLY A 82 5.05 -0.77 -8.87
C GLY A 82 5.77 0.02 -7.78
N PRO A 83 5.03 0.76 -6.96
CA PRO A 83 5.60 1.41 -5.79
C PRO A 83 6.03 0.36 -4.75
N ARG A 84 7.03 0.72 -3.95
CA ARG A 84 7.60 -0.13 -2.89
C ARG A 84 7.26 0.45 -1.54
N ALA A 85 6.85 -0.38 -0.59
CA ALA A 85 6.51 0.06 0.76
C ALA A 85 7.56 -0.39 1.77
N TYR A 86 7.80 0.44 2.78
CA TYR A 86 8.81 0.20 3.81
C TYR A 86 8.23 0.50 5.19
N ALA A 87 8.57 -0.32 6.18
CA ALA A 87 8.40 0.02 7.58
C ALA A 87 9.35 1.17 7.97
N VAL A 88 8.86 2.08 8.80
CA VAL A 88 9.61 3.26 9.28
C VAL A 88 9.70 3.22 10.80
N GLY A 89 10.91 3.12 11.34
CA GLY A 89 11.14 3.12 12.79
C GLY A 89 10.78 1.81 13.52
N TRP A 90 10.48 0.73 12.78
CA TRP A 90 10.27 -0.60 13.34
C TRP A 90 10.76 -1.70 12.39
N ASN A 91 11.01 -2.88 12.95
CA ASN A 91 11.46 -4.05 12.19
C ASN A 91 10.27 -5.00 11.93
N PRO A 92 9.89 -5.23 10.66
CA PRO A 92 8.82 -6.14 10.28
C PRO A 92 9.19 -7.64 10.35
N GLY A 93 10.44 -8.00 10.65
CA GLY A 93 10.88 -9.39 10.71
C GLY A 93 10.97 -10.05 9.32
N SER A 94 10.90 -11.39 9.26
CA SER A 94 11.25 -12.17 8.05
C SER A 94 10.06 -12.69 7.22
N MET A 95 8.84 -12.72 7.76
CA MET A 95 7.69 -13.19 6.98
C MET A 95 7.13 -12.07 6.10
N HIS A 96 7.00 -12.35 4.80
CA HIS A 96 6.42 -11.43 3.81
C HIS A 96 7.12 -10.05 3.76
N THR A 97 8.42 -10.03 4.00
CA THR A 97 9.30 -8.89 3.77
C THR A 97 10.26 -9.20 2.63
N TYR A 98 10.64 -8.18 1.88
CA TYR A 98 11.85 -8.24 1.05
C TYR A 98 13.06 -7.84 1.90
N GLU A 99 14.22 -7.61 1.29
CA GLU A 99 15.42 -7.24 2.04
C GLU A 99 15.21 -5.99 2.92
N GLY A 100 15.66 -6.07 4.17
CA GLY A 100 15.58 -4.98 5.13
C GLY A 100 14.16 -4.73 5.65
N SER A 101 13.65 -3.52 5.45
CA SER A 101 12.33 -3.08 5.95
C SER A 101 11.25 -3.04 4.87
N GLU A 102 11.53 -3.56 3.67
CA GLU A 102 10.61 -3.53 2.55
C GLU A 102 9.48 -4.57 2.74
N LEU A 103 8.24 -4.11 2.58
CA LEU A 103 7.04 -4.92 2.74
C LEU A 103 6.70 -5.60 1.41
N CYS A 104 6.47 -6.92 1.44
CA CYS A 104 6.01 -7.66 0.26
C CYS A 104 4.53 -7.36 -0.03
N LEU A 105 4.28 -6.25 -0.73
CA LEU A 105 2.91 -5.88 -1.13
C LEU A 105 2.39 -6.77 -2.27
N TRP A 106 3.26 -7.06 -3.24
CA TRP A 106 2.90 -7.69 -4.50
C TRP A 106 3.64 -9.01 -4.65
N ARG A 107 2.97 -10.04 -5.18
CA ARG A 107 3.68 -11.17 -5.79
C ARG A 107 4.32 -10.73 -7.11
N PRO A 108 5.34 -11.44 -7.63
CA PRO A 108 5.85 -11.21 -8.98
C PRO A 108 4.72 -11.15 -10.01
N GLY A 109 4.69 -10.10 -10.83
CA GLY A 109 3.66 -9.87 -11.85
C GLY A 109 2.27 -9.45 -11.33
N GLN A 110 2.07 -9.30 -10.02
CA GLN A 110 0.78 -8.85 -9.47
C GLN A 110 0.54 -7.35 -9.69
N TRP A 111 1.60 -6.53 -9.71
CA TRP A 111 1.46 -5.12 -10.05
C TRP A 111 1.07 -4.97 -11.52
N SER A 112 0.22 -3.97 -11.80
CA SER A 112 -0.10 -3.57 -13.16
C SER A 112 -0.33 -2.07 -13.18
N PRO A 113 -0.14 -1.40 -14.33
CA PRO A 113 -0.47 0.02 -14.48
C PRO A 113 -1.95 0.36 -14.23
N ARG A 114 -2.83 -0.64 -14.13
CA ARG A 114 -4.25 -0.45 -13.75
C ARG A 114 -4.44 -0.28 -12.25
N HIS A 115 -3.47 -0.63 -11.42
CA HIS A 115 -3.53 -0.35 -9.99
C HIS A 115 -3.12 1.09 -9.70
N THR A 116 -3.64 1.66 -8.62
CA THR A 116 -3.38 3.04 -8.21
C THR A 116 -2.46 3.11 -7.00
N LEU A 117 -1.95 4.30 -6.70
CA LEU A 117 -1.22 4.56 -5.46
C LEU A 117 -2.11 4.41 -4.23
N ALA A 118 -3.41 4.72 -4.34
CA ALA A 118 -4.38 4.46 -3.28
C ALA A 118 -4.52 2.96 -2.98
N TYR A 119 -4.45 2.10 -4.00
CA TYR A 119 -4.40 0.65 -3.81
C TYR A 119 -3.12 0.20 -3.09
N ALA A 120 -1.97 0.80 -3.42
CA ALA A 120 -0.71 0.51 -2.73
C ALA A 120 -0.77 0.87 -1.23
N VAL A 121 -1.38 2.00 -0.87
CA VAL A 121 -1.65 2.36 0.53
C VAL A 121 -2.54 1.31 1.20
N GLY A 122 -3.65 0.92 0.58
CA GLY A 122 -4.54 -0.10 1.14
C GLY A 122 -3.84 -1.46 1.35
N LYS A 123 -2.93 -1.82 0.45
CA LYS A 123 -2.10 -3.02 0.55
C LYS A 123 -1.10 -2.93 1.70
N ALA A 124 -0.46 -1.78 1.90
CA ALA A 124 0.43 -1.56 3.05
C ALA A 124 -0.34 -1.64 4.38
N PHE A 125 -1.52 -1.01 4.48
CA PHE A 125 -2.40 -1.11 5.65
C PHE A 125 -2.76 -2.56 5.96
N THR A 126 -3.21 -3.30 4.93
CA THR A 126 -3.57 -4.72 5.07
C THR A 126 -2.38 -5.54 5.54
N TRP A 127 -1.20 -5.32 4.94
CA TRP A 127 0.03 -6.02 5.32
C TRP A 127 0.36 -5.77 6.81
N ILE A 128 0.33 -4.51 7.25
CA ILE A 128 0.65 -4.11 8.63
C ILE A 128 -0.31 -4.76 9.64
N HIS A 129 -1.61 -4.78 9.35
CA HIS A 129 -2.58 -5.46 10.22
C HIS A 129 -2.38 -6.98 10.26
N LYS A 130 -2.02 -7.60 9.13
CA LYS A 130 -1.71 -9.03 9.08
C LYS A 130 -0.45 -9.36 9.87
N HIS A 131 0.58 -8.54 9.73
CA HIS A 131 1.80 -8.66 10.51
C HIS A 131 1.52 -8.53 12.02
N ASP A 132 0.68 -7.58 12.43
CA ASP A 132 0.24 -7.45 13.82
C ASP A 132 -0.33 -8.77 14.34
N VAL A 133 -1.31 -9.35 13.65
CA VAL A 133 -1.90 -10.65 14.03
C VAL A 133 -0.86 -11.77 14.03
N TYR A 134 0.05 -11.80 13.06
CA TYR A 134 1.11 -12.79 12.99
C TYR A 134 2.03 -12.74 14.21
N ILE A 135 2.44 -11.56 14.67
CA ILE A 135 3.28 -11.42 15.87
C ILE A 135 2.60 -11.99 17.12
N PHE A 136 1.27 -11.89 17.24
CA PHE A 136 0.55 -12.44 18.41
C PHE A 136 0.22 -13.92 18.29
N THR A 137 -0.10 -14.40 17.10
CA THR A 137 -0.65 -15.75 16.88
C THR A 137 0.34 -16.73 16.28
N ASN A 138 1.49 -16.22 15.80
CA ASN A 138 2.45 -16.92 14.94
C ASN A 138 1.82 -17.53 13.67
N LEU A 139 0.67 -17.00 13.23
CA LEU A 139 -0.07 -17.44 12.05
C LEU A 139 -0.40 -16.24 11.16
N TRP A 140 0.03 -16.29 9.90
CA TRP A 140 -0.26 -15.22 8.94
C TRP A 140 -1.73 -15.28 8.47
N PRO A 141 -2.53 -14.19 8.60
CA PRO A 141 -3.95 -14.24 8.27
C PRO A 141 -4.26 -14.33 6.77
N GLY A 142 -5.25 -15.14 6.44
CA GLY A 142 -5.77 -15.36 5.09
C GLY A 142 -4.90 -16.31 4.25
N LYS A 143 -5.31 -16.58 3.01
CA LYS A 143 -4.48 -17.35 2.08
C LYS A 143 -3.17 -16.58 1.88
N GLY A 144 -2.06 -17.16 2.34
CA GLY A 144 -0.74 -16.55 2.22
C GLY A 144 -0.47 -16.10 0.77
N GLN A 145 0.35 -15.07 0.60
CA GLN A 145 0.98 -14.89 -0.70
C GLN A 145 2.03 -15.99 -0.84
N ALA A 146 1.71 -17.08 -1.56
CA ALA A 146 2.74 -18.04 -1.95
C ALA A 146 3.78 -17.26 -2.76
N HIS A 147 5.01 -17.29 -2.26
CA HIS A 147 6.20 -16.66 -2.86
C HIS A 147 6.75 -17.60 -3.91
#